data_AF-A0A6A4IPA4-F1
#
_entry.id   AF-A0A6A4IPA4-F1
#
_cell.length_a   1.000
_cell.length_b   1.000
_cell.length_c   1.000
_cell.angle_alpha   90.00
_cell.angle_beta   90.00
_cell.angle_gamma   90.00
#
_symmetry.space_group_name_H-M   'P 1'
#
loop_
_entity.id
_entity.type
_entity.pdbx_description
1 polymer ?
#
loop_
_entity_poly.entity_id
_entity_poly.type
_entity_poly.pdbx_seq_one_letter_code
_entity_poly.pdbx_strand_id
1 'polypeptide(L)'
;MEKLGFNKDTVASLKRSLLSNANLGLRIQIQGNYAFVYAPIFLEDISTPATYLFNWGKAEDNGTISQYLQAKAEQNGSIFHTFTYSLKPKRWYYVGVQEWTQTTFDWEIWSTLGQQDRPRSKILQHLEDHSGNNVLKREEIVELLNSRVLKQICFNLSGDAHVDSSREMCVAMGYTPPAS
;
A
#
# COMPACT_ATOMS: atom_id res chain seq x y z
N MET A 1 -22.25 9.66 0.14
CA MET A 1 -20.96 9.10 -0.32
C MET A 1 -20.61 9.76 -1.66
N GLU A 2 -20.62 11.09 -1.67
CA GLU A 2 -20.48 11.96 -2.87
C GLU A 2 -19.21 12.83 -2.82
N LYS A 3 -18.38 12.68 -1.79
CA LYS A 3 -17.40 13.71 -1.41
C LYS A 3 -16.15 13.82 -2.30
N LEU A 4 -15.87 12.83 -3.16
CA LEU A 4 -14.72 12.84 -4.07
C LEU A 4 -15.13 12.90 -5.56
N GLY A 5 -16.42 13.05 -5.85
CA GLY A 5 -16.92 13.13 -7.24
C GLY A 5 -16.77 11.84 -8.07
N PHE A 6 -16.35 10.72 -7.46
CA PHE A 6 -16.26 9.45 -8.19
C PHE A 6 -17.64 8.94 -8.58
N ASN A 7 -17.80 8.60 -9.86
CA ASN A 7 -18.99 7.93 -10.33
C ASN A 7 -19.10 6.50 -9.76
N LYS A 8 -20.29 5.90 -9.86
CA LYS A 8 -20.56 4.55 -9.32
C LYS A 8 -19.65 3.49 -9.95
N ASP A 9 -19.26 3.66 -11.21
CA ASP A 9 -18.41 2.72 -11.94
C ASP A 9 -16.98 2.72 -11.42
N THR A 10 -16.41 3.89 -11.11
CA THR A 10 -15.10 4.02 -10.47
C THR A 10 -15.10 3.36 -9.09
N VAL A 11 -16.14 3.59 -8.29
CA VAL A 11 -16.27 2.94 -6.98
C VAL A 11 -16.41 1.42 -7.12
N ALA A 12 -17.19 0.95 -8.10
CA ALA A 12 -17.34 -0.47 -8.37
C ALA A 12 -16.02 -1.10 -8.86
N SER A 13 -15.27 -0.39 -9.70
CA SER A 13 -13.95 -0.80 -10.18
C SER A 13 -12.94 -0.91 -9.04
N LEU A 14 -12.90 0.07 -8.13
CA LEU A 14 -12.06 0.02 -6.93
C LEU A 14 -12.39 -1.20 -6.06
N LYS A 15 -13.68 -1.47 -5.85
CA LYS A 15 -14.10 -2.66 -5.10
C LYS A 15 -13.67 -3.96 -5.79
N ARG A 16 -13.84 -4.06 -7.10
CA ARG A 16 -13.51 -5.27 -7.87
C ARG A 16 -11.99 -5.51 -7.94
N SER A 17 -11.23 -4.48 -8.31
CA SER A 17 -9.77 -4.58 -8.47
C SER A 17 -9.05 -4.87 -7.16
N LEU A 18 -9.49 -4.24 -6.05
CA LEU A 18 -8.76 -4.31 -4.79
C LEU A 18 -9.31 -5.35 -3.81
N LEU A 19 -10.63 -5.55 -3.75
CA LEU A 19 -11.27 -6.39 -2.72
C LEU A 19 -11.53 -7.83 -3.18
N SER A 20 -11.60 -8.10 -4.48
CA SER A 20 -11.85 -9.46 -5.01
C SER A 20 -10.63 -10.15 -5.61
N ASN A 21 -9.45 -9.52 -5.56
CA ASN A 21 -8.21 -10.17 -5.95
C ASN A 21 -7.73 -11.05 -4.79
N ALA A 22 -7.39 -12.32 -5.05
CA ALA A 22 -6.85 -13.25 -4.05
C ALA A 22 -5.32 -13.41 -4.15
N ASN A 23 -4.67 -12.70 -5.08
CA ASN A 23 -3.23 -12.80 -5.27
C ASN A 23 -2.47 -12.15 -4.12
N LEU A 24 -1.34 -12.74 -3.75
CA LEU A 24 -0.35 -12.10 -2.88
C LEU A 24 0.26 -10.89 -3.59
N GLY A 25 0.76 -9.93 -2.81
CA GLY A 25 1.40 -8.73 -3.32
C GLY A 25 0.62 -7.45 -3.08
N LEU A 26 1.24 -6.37 -3.53
CA LEU A 26 0.74 -5.02 -3.33
C LEU A 26 -0.49 -4.77 -4.21
N ARG A 27 -1.58 -4.27 -3.62
CA ARG A 27 -2.83 -4.00 -4.33
C ARG A 27 -3.07 -2.50 -4.36
N ILE A 28 -2.88 -1.91 -5.53
CA ILE A 28 -3.03 -0.48 -5.74
C ILE A 28 -3.89 -0.22 -6.96
N GLN A 29 -4.74 0.80 -6.86
CA GLN A 29 -5.42 1.39 -7.99
C GLN A 29 -5.14 2.89 -7.99
N ILE A 30 -4.66 3.41 -9.13
CA ILE A 30 -4.50 4.85 -9.36
C ILE A 30 -5.66 5.33 -10.23
N GLN A 31 -6.31 6.42 -9.81
CA GLN A 31 -7.34 7.12 -10.57
C GLN A 31 -7.03 8.61 -10.58
N GLY A 32 -6.54 9.15 -11.69
CA GLY A 32 -6.02 10.52 -11.73
C GLY A 32 -4.85 10.67 -10.74
N ASN A 33 -4.96 11.64 -9.84
CA ASN A 33 -4.00 11.90 -8.75
C ASN A 33 -4.37 11.20 -7.43
N TYR A 34 -5.26 10.20 -7.44
CA TYR A 34 -5.66 9.44 -6.26
C TYR A 34 -5.05 8.05 -6.27
N ALA A 35 -4.35 7.67 -5.21
CA ALA A 35 -3.81 6.34 -5.00
C ALA A 35 -4.62 5.59 -3.93
N PHE A 36 -5.20 4.45 -4.29
CA PHE A 36 -5.96 3.59 -3.38
C PHE A 36 -5.18 2.32 -3.11
N VAL A 37 -4.70 2.16 -1.88
CA VAL A 37 -3.87 1.03 -1.44
C VAL A 37 -4.68 0.12 -0.54
N TYR A 38 -4.81 -1.14 -0.91
CA TYR A 38 -5.53 -2.09 -0.09
C TYR A 38 -4.60 -2.73 0.95
N ALA A 39 -4.92 -2.48 2.22
CA ALA A 39 -4.26 -3.07 3.37
C ALA A 39 -2.73 -3.04 3.21
N PRO A 40 -2.10 -1.87 3.27
CA PRO A 40 -0.65 -1.73 3.16
C PRO A 40 0.08 -2.25 4.40
N ILE A 41 1.36 -2.62 4.24
CA ILE A 41 2.32 -2.68 5.34
C ILE A 41 3.18 -1.43 5.27
N PHE A 42 3.25 -0.69 6.38
CA PHE A 42 4.13 0.45 6.54
C PHE A 42 5.35 0.09 7.36
N LEU A 43 6.52 0.52 6.91
CA LEU A 43 7.78 0.50 7.65
C LEU A 43 8.19 1.95 7.87
N GLU A 44 8.32 2.34 9.13
CA GLU A 44 8.87 3.63 9.51
C GLU A 44 10.33 3.42 9.91
N ASP A 45 11.23 4.19 9.31
CA ASP A 45 12.59 4.33 9.85
C ASP A 45 12.55 5.32 11.02
N ILE A 46 13.17 4.95 12.14
CA ILE A 46 13.25 5.78 13.34
C ILE A 46 14.47 6.71 13.26
N SER A 47 15.48 6.34 12.48
CA SER A 47 16.73 7.10 12.32
C SER A 47 16.60 8.21 11.29
N THR A 48 15.75 8.02 10.28
CA THR A 48 15.37 9.04 9.29
C THR A 48 13.85 9.08 9.19
N PRO A 49 13.20 10.26 9.13
CA PRO A 49 11.75 10.34 9.00
C PRO A 49 11.35 9.92 7.58
N ALA A 50 11.31 8.61 7.36
CA ALA A 50 10.99 8.00 6.09
C ALA A 50 9.96 6.89 6.31
N THR A 51 8.83 7.03 5.61
CA THR A 51 7.76 6.04 5.58
C THR A 51 7.89 5.23 4.30
N TYR A 52 7.88 3.91 4.44
CA TYR A 52 7.93 2.98 3.31
C TYR A 52 6.66 2.15 3.26
N LEU A 53 6.05 2.09 2.08
CA LEU A 53 5.02 1.13 1.73
C LEU A 53 5.70 -0.10 1.12
N PHE A 54 5.47 -1.28 1.70
CA PHE A 54 6.05 -2.52 1.15
C PHE A 54 5.08 -3.70 1.18
N ASN A 55 5.37 -4.69 0.34
CA ASN A 55 4.67 -5.96 0.30
C ASN A 55 5.56 -7.05 -0.31
N TRP A 56 5.06 -8.29 -0.32
CA TRP A 56 5.67 -9.44 -0.99
C TRP A 56 4.72 -10.00 -2.05
N GLY A 57 5.18 -9.99 -3.29
CA GLY A 57 4.47 -10.54 -4.45
C GLY A 57 5.40 -11.38 -5.30
N LYS A 58 4.86 -12.07 -6.32
CA LYS A 58 5.72 -12.71 -7.31
C LYS A 58 6.48 -11.65 -8.10
N ALA A 59 7.64 -12.00 -8.64
CA ALA A 59 8.45 -11.07 -9.42
C ALA A 59 7.69 -10.45 -10.61
N GLU A 60 6.88 -11.25 -11.31
CA GLU A 60 6.04 -10.80 -12.43
C GLU A 60 4.95 -9.81 -12.00
N ASP A 61 4.27 -10.09 -10.88
CA ASP A 61 3.23 -9.22 -10.31
C ASP A 61 3.84 -7.89 -9.85
N ASN A 62 4.97 -7.94 -9.14
CA ASN A 62 5.70 -6.76 -8.71
C ASN A 62 6.17 -5.92 -9.90
N GLY A 63 6.69 -6.55 -10.95
CA GLY A 63 7.10 -5.87 -12.18
C GLY A 63 5.93 -5.17 -12.86
N THR A 64 4.76 -5.81 -12.90
CA THR A 64 3.53 -5.22 -13.44
C THR A 64 3.10 -3.98 -12.65
N ILE A 65 3.16 -4.04 -11.32
CA ILE A 65 2.82 -2.91 -10.44
C ILE A 65 3.82 -1.76 -10.62
N SER A 66 5.11 -2.06 -10.68
CA SER A 66 6.16 -1.06 -10.92
C SER A 66 5.96 -0.35 -12.25
N GLN A 67 5.74 -1.10 -13.34
CA GLN A 67 5.47 -0.52 -14.66
C GLN A 67 4.19 0.32 -14.66
N TYR A 68 3.14 -0.16 -13.99
CA TYR A 68 1.89 0.58 -13.86
C TYR A 68 2.08 1.92 -13.15
N LEU A 69 2.79 1.94 -12.02
CA LEU A 69 3.05 3.16 -11.25
C LEU A 69 3.98 4.11 -12.01
N GLN A 70 4.99 3.58 -12.70
CA GLN A 70 5.86 4.38 -13.57
C GLN A 70 5.06 5.06 -14.69
N ALA A 71 4.22 4.31 -15.40
CA ALA A 71 3.38 4.88 -16.46
C ALA A 71 2.42 5.95 -15.93
N LYS A 72 1.93 5.81 -14.69
CA LYS A 72 1.11 6.85 -14.04
C LYS A 72 1.92 8.07 -13.64
N ALA A 73 3.14 7.87 -13.15
CA ALA A 73 4.06 8.94 -12.79
C ALA A 73 4.48 9.76 -14.02
N GLU A 74 4.71 9.11 -15.16
CA GLU A 74 5.04 9.79 -16.43
C GLU A 74 3.87 10.66 -16.94
N GLN A 75 2.62 10.26 -16.66
CA GLN A 75 1.43 10.98 -17.11
C GLN A 75 1.07 12.18 -16.21
N ASN A 76 1.17 12.02 -14.89
CA ASN A 76 0.60 12.98 -13.92
C ASN A 76 1.55 13.36 -12.78
N GLY A 77 2.81 12.90 -12.82
CA GLY A 77 3.73 12.96 -11.69
C GLY A 77 3.54 11.81 -10.69
N SER A 78 4.52 11.63 -9.81
CA SER A 78 4.56 10.63 -8.73
C SER A 78 3.80 11.06 -7.47
N ILE A 79 3.01 12.14 -7.53
CA ILE A 79 2.36 12.75 -6.37
C ILE A 79 0.88 12.39 -6.34
N PHE A 80 0.45 11.73 -5.26
CA PHE A 80 -0.92 11.22 -5.12
C PHE A 80 -1.56 11.55 -3.79
N HIS A 81 -2.85 11.91 -3.81
CA HIS A 81 -3.73 11.77 -2.65
C HIS A 81 -3.86 10.29 -2.31
N THR A 82 -3.21 9.88 -1.23
CA THR A 82 -3.06 8.48 -0.86
C THR A 82 -4.14 8.07 0.14
N PHE A 83 -4.89 7.03 -0.22
CA PHE A 83 -5.91 6.39 0.59
C PHE A 83 -5.52 4.96 0.87
N THR A 84 -5.74 4.50 2.10
CA THR A 84 -5.42 3.15 2.52
C THR A 84 -6.64 2.46 3.10
N TYR A 85 -6.85 1.20 2.74
CA TYR A 85 -7.92 0.40 3.32
C TYR A 85 -7.36 -0.42 4.48
N SER A 86 -7.85 -0.21 5.70
CA SER A 86 -7.51 -1.10 6.81
C SER A 86 -8.45 -2.31 6.80
N LEU A 87 -7.91 -3.49 7.08
CA LEU A 87 -8.72 -4.70 7.29
C LEU A 87 -9.45 -4.67 8.64
N LYS A 88 -8.90 -3.94 9.61
CA LYS A 88 -9.38 -3.88 11.01
C LYS A 88 -9.16 -2.46 11.56
N PRO A 89 -10.18 -1.58 11.54
CA PRO A 89 -11.53 -1.78 11.03
C PRO A 89 -11.61 -1.68 9.50
N LYS A 90 -12.51 -2.45 8.87
CA LYS A 90 -12.80 -2.49 7.42
C LYS A 90 -13.25 -1.15 6.84
N ARG A 91 -12.33 -0.19 6.64
CA ARG A 91 -12.63 1.14 6.11
C ARG A 91 -11.42 1.79 5.45
N TRP A 92 -11.70 2.80 4.63
CA TRP A 92 -10.69 3.65 4.00
C TRP A 92 -10.26 4.78 4.94
N TYR A 93 -8.97 5.10 4.90
CA TYR A 93 -8.33 6.21 5.57
C TYR A 93 -7.61 7.07 4.54
N TYR A 94 -7.67 8.38 4.71
CA TYR A 94 -6.83 9.29 3.95
C TYR A 94 -5.51 9.49 4.69
N VAL A 95 -4.40 9.24 4.01
CA VAL A 95 -3.04 9.39 4.55
C VAL A 95 -2.52 10.81 4.33
N GLY A 96 -2.85 11.41 3.18
CA GLY A 96 -2.33 12.70 2.75
C GLY A 96 -1.90 12.67 1.29
N VAL A 97 -1.37 13.79 0.83
CA VAL A 97 -0.65 13.88 -0.45
C VAL A 97 0.76 13.36 -0.24
N GLN A 98 1.15 12.38 -1.04
CA GLN A 98 2.44 11.70 -0.94
C GLN A 98 3.10 11.66 -2.31
N GLU A 99 4.38 11.99 -2.37
CA GLU A 99 5.24 11.61 -3.48
C GLU A 99 5.71 10.17 -3.29
N TRP A 100 5.53 9.36 -4.33
CA TRP A 100 5.85 7.93 -4.33
C TRP A 100 7.11 7.68 -5.14
N THR A 101 8.14 7.14 -4.49
CA THR A 101 9.38 6.76 -5.16
C THR A 101 9.63 5.27 -4.95
N GLN A 102 9.74 4.49 -6.03
CA GLN A 102 10.12 3.10 -5.91
C GLN A 102 11.54 3.00 -5.32
N THR A 103 11.70 2.17 -4.30
CA THR A 103 12.97 1.99 -3.60
C THR A 103 13.34 0.51 -3.56
N THR A 104 14.63 0.23 -3.72
CA THR A 104 15.19 -1.10 -3.52
C THR A 104 16.09 -1.07 -2.30
N PHE A 105 15.88 -2.02 -1.39
CA PHE A 105 16.82 -2.26 -0.30
C PHE A 105 17.81 -3.35 -0.72
N ASP A 106 19.07 -3.20 -0.34
CA ASP A 106 20.11 -4.22 -0.54
C ASP A 106 19.89 -5.46 0.35
N TRP A 107 18.90 -5.41 1.24
CA TRP A 107 18.53 -6.46 2.17
C TRP A 107 17.03 -6.79 2.07
N GLU A 108 16.69 -8.02 2.42
CA GLU A 108 15.32 -8.54 2.43
C GLU A 108 14.75 -8.45 3.84
N ILE A 109 13.67 -7.69 4.04
CA ILE A 109 13.06 -7.50 5.36
C ILE A 109 12.71 -8.83 6.03
N TRP A 110 12.20 -9.80 5.26
CA TRP A 110 11.84 -11.10 5.82
C TRP A 110 13.02 -11.84 6.46
N SER A 111 14.21 -11.68 5.88
CA SER A 111 15.42 -12.41 6.29
C SER A 111 16.04 -11.85 7.56
N THR A 112 15.72 -10.61 7.94
CA THR A 112 16.25 -9.97 9.15
C THR A 112 15.37 -10.23 10.37
N LEU A 113 14.17 -10.77 10.19
CA LEU A 113 13.22 -11.05 11.26
C LEU A 113 13.40 -12.47 11.83
N GLY A 114 13.67 -12.56 13.13
CA GLY A 114 13.75 -13.79 13.90
C GLY A 114 12.42 -14.56 13.89
N GLN A 115 12.50 -15.88 14.07
CA GLN A 115 11.31 -16.75 13.98
C GLN A 115 10.22 -16.41 15.01
N GLN A 116 10.62 -15.94 16.20
CA GLN A 116 9.71 -15.58 17.29
C GLN A 116 9.34 -14.08 17.28
N ASP A 117 9.77 -13.33 16.27
CA ASP A 117 9.58 -11.90 16.22
C ASP A 117 8.11 -11.55 15.97
N ARG A 118 7.57 -10.67 16.79
CA ARG A 118 6.21 -10.16 16.63
C ARG A 118 5.98 -9.53 15.23
N PRO A 119 6.91 -8.74 14.64
CA PRO A 119 6.79 -8.29 13.26
C PRO A 119 6.61 -9.43 12.24
N ARG A 120 7.36 -10.52 12.36
CA ARG A 120 7.26 -11.70 11.49
C ARG A 120 5.84 -12.27 11.53
N SER A 121 5.29 -12.44 12.73
CA SER A 121 3.92 -12.94 12.91
C SER A 121 2.85 -12.02 12.32
N LYS A 122 3.06 -10.69 12.37
CA LYS A 122 2.15 -9.71 11.76
C LYS A 122 2.20 -9.75 10.23
N ILE A 123 3.39 -9.90 9.64
CA ILE A 123 3.56 -10.04 8.18
C ILE A 123 2.84 -11.30 7.69
N LEU A 124 3.01 -12.43 8.37
CA LEU A 124 2.30 -13.67 8.02
C LEU A 124 0.79 -13.50 8.10
N GLN A 125 0.27 -12.94 9.19
CA GLN A 125 -1.16 -12.67 9.32
C GLN A 125 -1.68 -11.75 8.20
N HIS A 126 -0.89 -10.75 7.82
CA HIS A 126 -1.23 -9.84 6.75
C HIS A 126 -1.33 -10.56 5.40
N LEU A 127 -0.35 -11.38 5.05
CA LEU A 127 -0.35 -12.13 3.79
C LEU A 127 -1.46 -13.20 3.76
N GLU A 128 -1.76 -13.83 4.89
CA GLU A 128 -2.93 -14.72 5.06
C GLU A 128 -4.23 -13.98 4.78
N ASP A 129 -4.43 -12.84 5.46
CA ASP A 129 -5.63 -12.01 5.31
C ASP A 129 -5.76 -11.53 3.84
N HIS A 130 -4.65 -11.18 3.17
CA HIS A 130 -4.63 -10.80 1.75
C HIS A 130 -5.02 -11.95 0.84
N SER A 131 -4.48 -13.15 1.05
CA SER A 131 -4.77 -14.32 0.21
C SER A 131 -6.23 -14.79 0.28
N GLY A 132 -7.04 -14.21 1.18
CA GLY A 132 -8.44 -14.59 1.36
C GLY A 132 -8.59 -15.82 2.24
N ASN A 133 -7.99 -15.80 3.44
CA ASN A 133 -8.17 -16.68 4.61
C ASN A 133 -8.21 -18.21 4.43
N ASN A 134 -8.09 -18.77 3.23
CA ASN A 134 -8.17 -20.21 2.95
C ASN A 134 -7.46 -20.62 1.65
N VAL A 135 -6.86 -19.68 0.90
CA VAL A 135 -6.20 -20.00 -0.38
C VAL A 135 -4.77 -20.48 -0.15
N LEU A 136 -4.04 -19.84 0.77
CA LEU A 136 -2.70 -20.25 1.16
C LEU A 136 -2.64 -20.42 2.67
N LYS A 137 -2.07 -21.54 3.11
CA LYS A 137 -1.80 -21.77 4.53
C LYS A 137 -0.56 -20.99 4.97
N ARG A 138 -0.46 -20.72 6.26
CA ARG A 138 0.68 -20.02 6.86
C ARG A 138 2.01 -20.64 6.48
N GLU A 139 2.07 -21.98 6.53
CA GLU A 139 3.28 -22.75 6.23
C GLU A 139 3.73 -22.57 4.78
N GLU A 140 2.78 -22.51 3.84
CA GLU A 140 3.05 -22.27 2.42
C GLU A 140 3.58 -20.85 2.20
N ILE A 141 3.00 -19.84 2.88
CA ILE A 141 3.50 -18.46 2.82
C ILE A 141 4.93 -18.38 3.36
N VAL A 142 5.21 -19.04 4.49
CA VAL A 142 6.57 -19.10 5.06
C VAL A 142 7.54 -19.73 4.06
N GLU A 143 7.15 -20.83 3.42
CA GLU A 143 8.00 -21.51 2.44
C GLU A 143 8.26 -20.62 1.21
N LEU A 144 7.24 -19.93 0.71
CA LEU A 144 7.37 -19.01 -0.42
C LEU A 144 8.27 -17.80 -0.10
N LEU A 145 8.26 -17.31 1.14
CA LEU A 145 9.15 -16.25 1.59
C LEU A 145 10.59 -16.76 1.80
N ASN A 146 10.76 -17.94 2.43
CA ASN A 146 12.07 -18.53 2.69
C ASN A 146 12.79 -18.95 1.40
N SER A 147 12.06 -19.54 0.44
CA SER A 147 12.55 -19.91 -0.89
C SER A 147 12.76 -18.70 -1.82
N ARG A 148 12.43 -17.48 -1.35
CA ARG A 148 12.53 -16.22 -2.11
C ARG A 148 11.71 -16.22 -3.40
N VAL A 149 10.66 -17.04 -3.48
CA VAL A 149 9.68 -17.01 -4.58
C VAL A 149 8.89 -15.71 -4.53
N LEU A 150 8.51 -15.28 -3.33
CA LEU A 150 7.95 -13.95 -3.12
C LEU A 150 9.08 -12.93 -2.95
N LYS A 151 9.02 -11.86 -3.74
CA LYS A 151 9.96 -10.76 -3.73
C LYS A 151 9.36 -9.55 -3.03
N GLN A 152 10.20 -8.88 -2.25
CA GLN A 152 9.88 -7.58 -1.68
C GLN A 152 9.67 -6.55 -2.81
N ILE A 153 8.63 -5.74 -2.66
CA ILE A 153 8.46 -4.48 -3.40
C ILE A 153 8.31 -3.36 -2.38
N CYS A 154 8.94 -2.21 -2.63
CA CYS A 154 8.98 -1.10 -1.70
C CYS A 154 8.85 0.25 -2.42
N PHE A 155 8.11 1.16 -1.80
CA PHE A 155 7.95 2.54 -2.21
C PHE A 155 8.16 3.44 -1.01
N ASN A 156 9.08 4.40 -1.12
CA ASN A 156 9.17 5.52 -0.18
C ASN A 156 7.99 6.48 -0.42
N LEU A 157 7.38 6.93 0.67
CA LEU A 157 6.34 7.94 0.69
C LEU A 157 6.88 9.19 1.38
N SER A 158 6.86 10.32 0.68
CA SER A 158 7.22 11.63 1.23
C SER A 158 6.06 12.62 1.11
N GLY A 159 5.67 13.24 2.23
CA GLY A 159 4.53 14.15 2.28
C GLY A 159 4.86 15.57 2.76
N ASP A 160 6.08 15.82 3.22
CA ASP A 160 6.45 17.07 3.92
C ASP A 160 6.28 18.31 3.03
N ALA A 161 6.52 18.18 1.74
CA ALA A 161 6.31 19.26 0.76
C ALA A 161 4.84 19.51 0.41
N HIS A 162 3.90 18.69 0.92
CA HIS A 162 2.50 18.68 0.50
C HIS A 162 1.50 18.69 1.67
N VAL A 163 1.93 19.22 2.82
CA VAL A 163 1.10 19.34 4.02
C VAL A 163 -0.15 20.19 3.74
N ASP A 164 0.00 21.32 3.04
CA ASP A 164 -1.13 22.22 2.74
C ASP A 164 -2.16 21.56 1.83
N SER A 165 -1.75 20.94 0.73
CA SER A 165 -2.62 20.16 -0.16
C SER A 165 -3.33 19.02 0.58
N SER A 166 -2.66 18.42 1.57
CA SER A 166 -3.26 17.40 2.43
C SER A 166 -4.36 17.98 3.32
N ARG A 167 -4.11 19.16 3.93
CA ARG A 167 -5.10 19.86 4.77
C ARG A 167 -6.31 20.32 3.95
N GLU A 168 -6.10 20.86 2.77
CA GLU A 168 -7.18 21.26 1.86
C GLU A 168 -8.10 20.09 1.51
N MET A 169 -7.51 18.94 1.16
CA MET A 169 -8.28 17.71 0.90
C MET A 169 -9.04 17.22 2.13
N CYS A 170 -8.43 17.27 3.32
CA CYS A 170 -9.13 16.96 4.58
C CYS A 170 -10.38 17.82 4.77
N VAL A 171 -10.25 19.15 4.56
CA VAL A 171 -11.38 20.09 4.64
C VAL A 171 -12.42 19.78 3.57
N ALA A 172 -12.03 19.51 2.33
CA ALA A 172 -12.94 19.14 1.24
C ALA A 172 -13.72 17.85 1.54
N MET A 173 -13.09 16.89 2.22
CA MET A 173 -13.75 15.68 2.72
C MET A 173 -14.61 15.91 3.98
N GLY A 174 -14.62 17.11 4.53
CA GLY A 174 -15.40 17.52 5.70
C GLY A 174 -14.76 17.13 7.04
N TYR A 175 -13.44 17.01 7.10
CA TYR A 175 -12.69 16.89 8.34
C TYR A 175 -12.21 18.27 8.80
N THR A 176 -12.17 18.47 10.11
CA THR A 176 -11.54 19.66 10.72
C THR A 176 -10.10 19.32 11.07
N PRO A 177 -9.09 19.84 10.34
CA PRO A 177 -7.70 19.60 10.69
C PRO A 177 -7.38 20.26 12.04
N PRO A 178 -6.45 19.70 12.84
CA PRO A 178 -6.02 20.31 14.08
C PRO A 178 -5.46 21.72 13.84
N ALA A 179 -5.70 22.62 14.80
CA ALA A 179 -5.07 23.95 14.79
C ALA A 179 -3.55 23.77 14.80
N SER A 180 -2.86 24.47 13.89
CA SER A 180 -1.40 24.55 13.82
C SER A 180 -0.83 25.25 15.04
#